data_AF-A0A2N2PQK0-F1
#
_entry.id   AF-A0A2N2PQK0-F1
#
_cell.length_a   1.000
_cell.length_b   1.000
_cell.length_c   1.000
_cell.angle_alpha   90.00
_cell.angle_beta   90.00
_cell.angle_gamma   90.00
#
_symmetry.space_group_name_H-M   'P 1'
#
loop_
_entity.id
_entity.type
_entity.pdbx_description
1 polymer ?
#
loop_
_entity_poly.entity_id
_entity_poly.type
_entity_poly.pdbx_seq_one_letter_code
_entity_poly.pdbx_strand_id
1 'polypeptide(L)'
;MYNESEVAYGGCCDFVEGLAGHPGGTAEEVQSIPSKNRPDCSKAALRSRARCWRSGPRSGLVNTEPDVYVLDSFALLAYLGAEPGESQVKAVLARARQKQAEVYLAIVNYGEAVYITEREQGLPAAQRMIAAVDQLPIIVIEADRRLTFAAAHVKAHHPISYADAFAVALAQQQRAILLTGDPEFRKVEQLVTIEWLPQT
;
A
#
# COMPACT_ATOMS: atom_id res chain seq x y z
N MET A 1 32.12 12.25 6.75
CA MET A 1 32.31 11.75 5.36
C MET A 1 31.62 10.41 5.29
N TYR A 2 30.46 10.37 4.64
CA TYR A 2 29.74 9.14 4.36
C TYR A 2 30.38 8.51 3.12
N ASN A 3 30.69 7.22 3.18
CA ASN A 3 31.03 6.47 1.98
C ASN A 3 30.12 5.25 1.88
N GLU A 4 29.54 5.14 0.69
CA GLU A 4 28.48 4.25 0.26
C GLU A 4 29.05 2.87 -0.07
N SER A 5 28.42 1.80 0.41
CA SER A 5 28.26 0.49 -0.28
C SER A 5 27.77 -0.60 0.68
N GLU A 6 26.44 -0.73 0.80
CA GLU A 6 25.70 -2.00 0.81
C GLU A 6 24.22 -1.71 1.11
N VAL A 7 23.48 -1.29 0.07
CA VAL A 7 22.02 -1.46 0.04
C VAL A 7 21.76 -2.59 -0.92
N ALA A 8 21.76 -3.80 -0.37
CA ALA A 8 21.21 -4.95 -1.07
C ALA A 8 19.72 -4.70 -1.31
N TYR A 9 19.29 -4.81 -2.56
CA TYR A 9 17.87 -4.87 -2.93
C TYR A 9 17.26 -6.15 -2.31
N GLY A 10 16.80 -6.04 -1.06
CA GLY A 10 15.95 -6.99 -0.36
C GLY A 10 14.51 -6.48 -0.37
N GLY A 11 13.55 -7.38 -0.61
CA GLY A 11 12.14 -7.04 -0.72
C GLY A 11 11.57 -6.42 0.56
N CYS A 12 10.42 -5.74 0.40
CA CYS A 12 9.72 -4.93 1.40
C CYS A 12 9.35 -5.62 2.74
N CYS A 13 9.70 -6.90 2.94
CA CYS A 13 9.50 -7.60 4.21
C CYS A 13 10.59 -7.31 5.26
N ASP A 14 11.78 -6.88 4.87
CA ASP A 14 12.94 -6.89 5.78
C ASP A 14 13.01 -5.68 6.75
N PHE A 15 12.17 -4.65 6.56
CA PHE A 15 12.24 -3.45 7.40
C PHE A 15 11.60 -3.65 8.80
N VAL A 16 10.65 -4.58 8.94
CA VAL A 16 9.91 -4.75 10.21
C VAL A 16 10.68 -5.60 11.23
N GLU A 17 11.55 -6.51 10.77
CA GLU A 17 12.30 -7.41 11.66
C GLU A 17 13.50 -6.72 12.33
N GLY A 18 14.02 -5.62 11.78
CA GLY A 18 15.22 -4.93 12.29
C GLY A 18 15.03 -4.05 13.53
N LEU A 19 13.80 -3.81 13.99
CA LEU A 19 13.50 -2.87 15.09
C LEU A 19 12.99 -3.55 16.37
N ALA A 20 12.94 -4.88 16.41
CA ALA A 20 12.50 -5.65 17.56
C ALA A 20 13.56 -6.67 18.01
N GLY A 21 14.47 -6.24 18.89
CA GLY A 21 15.18 -7.15 19.80
C GLY A 21 16.68 -6.91 19.94
N HIS A 22 17.10 -6.40 21.11
CA HIS A 22 17.99 -7.11 22.06
C HIS A 22 18.33 -6.19 23.26
N PRO A 23 18.18 -6.64 24.51
CA PRO A 23 18.79 -6.02 25.68
C PRO A 23 20.15 -6.67 25.97
N GLY A 24 21.18 -5.84 26.11
CA GLY A 24 22.39 -6.13 26.92
C GLY A 24 23.41 -7.13 26.36
N GLY A 25 24.64 -6.65 26.13
CA GLY A 25 25.83 -7.49 25.93
C GLY A 25 27.04 -6.67 25.49
N THR A 26 27.98 -6.43 26.42
CA THR A 26 29.22 -5.68 26.22
C THR A 26 30.26 -6.43 25.40
N ALA A 27 31.13 -5.67 24.74
CA ALA A 27 32.25 -6.11 23.91
C ALA A 27 33.34 -6.86 24.69
N GLU A 28 33.74 -8.06 24.22
CA GLU A 28 35.14 -8.53 24.15
C GLU A 28 35.21 -9.96 23.56
N GLU A 29 36.28 -10.22 22.79
CA GLU A 29 36.76 -11.52 22.27
C GLU A 29 35.88 -12.20 21.18
N VAL A 30 36.38 -12.62 20.00
CA VAL A 30 37.53 -13.50 19.74
C VAL A 30 38.02 -13.30 18.29
N GLN A 31 39.33 -13.14 18.12
CA GLN A 31 40.05 -13.30 16.86
C GLN A 31 40.26 -14.80 16.54
N SER A 32 40.20 -15.20 15.26
CA SER A 32 41.26 -15.94 14.52
C SER A 32 40.83 -17.08 13.54
N ILE A 33 41.58 -17.12 12.42
CA ILE A 33 41.88 -18.21 11.42
C ILE A 33 40.87 -18.54 10.26
N PRO A 34 41.29 -19.14 9.11
CA PRO A 34 41.50 -18.43 7.83
C PRO A 34 40.74 -19.02 6.61
N SER A 35 40.86 -18.32 5.47
CA SER A 35 40.40 -18.67 4.13
C SER A 35 41.02 -19.97 3.57
N LYS A 36 40.17 -20.99 3.30
CA LYS A 36 40.29 -21.95 2.19
C LYS A 36 39.07 -22.89 2.15
N ASN A 37 38.07 -22.55 1.33
CA ASN A 37 37.17 -23.48 0.64
C ASN A 37 36.20 -22.67 -0.23
N ARG A 38 36.60 -22.36 -1.46
CA ARG A 38 35.72 -21.84 -2.50
C ARG A 38 35.63 -22.93 -3.59
N PRO A 39 34.46 -23.55 -3.85
CA PRO A 39 34.31 -24.42 -5.01
C PRO A 39 34.20 -23.56 -6.27
N ASP A 40 35.08 -23.86 -7.23
CA ASP A 40 35.10 -23.34 -8.60
C ASP A 40 33.89 -23.88 -9.38
N CYS A 41 32.99 -22.98 -9.78
CA CYS A 41 31.80 -23.31 -10.57
C CYS A 41 32.06 -22.96 -12.05
N SER A 42 33.13 -23.49 -12.62
CA SER A 42 33.40 -23.41 -14.05
C SER A 42 33.87 -24.76 -14.61
N LYS A 43 32.90 -25.66 -14.82
CA LYS A 43 32.82 -26.67 -15.91
C LYS A 43 31.87 -27.81 -15.52
N ALA A 44 30.61 -27.68 -15.92
CA ALA A 44 29.75 -28.83 -16.19
C ALA A 44 28.65 -28.40 -17.16
N ALA A 45 29.00 -28.31 -18.44
CA ALA A 45 28.01 -28.41 -19.50
C ALA A 45 27.57 -29.87 -19.59
N LEU A 46 26.26 -30.13 -19.66
CA LEU A 46 25.61 -30.92 -20.72
C LEU A 46 24.17 -31.33 -20.35
N ARG A 47 23.25 -30.91 -21.22
CA ARG A 47 22.03 -31.61 -21.66
C ARG A 47 20.90 -31.75 -20.64
N SER A 48 19.84 -30.96 -20.84
CA SER A 48 18.57 -31.52 -21.35
C SER A 48 17.50 -30.43 -21.60
N ARG A 49 16.93 -30.52 -22.81
CA ARG A 49 15.60 -30.04 -23.23
C ARG A 49 15.21 -28.61 -22.90
N ALA A 50 15.44 -27.76 -23.90
CA ALA A 50 14.65 -26.58 -24.19
C ALA A 50 13.13 -26.81 -23.95
N ARG A 51 12.56 -26.04 -23.03
CA ARG A 51 11.19 -25.54 -23.16
C ARG A 51 11.30 -24.06 -23.45
N CYS A 52 11.32 -23.74 -24.74
CA CYS A 52 11.00 -22.40 -25.22
C CYS A 52 9.62 -22.04 -24.67
N TRP A 53 9.56 -21.04 -23.79
CA TRP A 53 8.32 -20.39 -23.43
C TRP A 53 7.84 -19.64 -24.67
N ARG A 54 6.95 -20.26 -25.46
CA ARG A 54 6.16 -19.53 -26.45
C ARG A 54 5.08 -18.78 -25.67
N SER A 55 5.15 -17.46 -25.72
CA SER A 55 4.12 -16.53 -25.30
C SER A 55 2.85 -16.77 -26.15
N GLY A 56 1.89 -17.48 -25.58
CA GLY A 56 0.50 -17.51 -26.05
C GLY A 56 -0.37 -16.54 -25.23
N PRO A 57 -1.50 -16.06 -25.76
CA PRO A 57 -2.41 -15.20 -25.02
C PRO A 57 -2.99 -15.98 -23.84
N ARG A 58 -2.86 -15.43 -22.63
CA ARG A 58 -3.44 -15.99 -21.40
C ARG A 58 -4.96 -15.84 -21.44
N SER A 59 -5.65 -16.80 -22.04
CA SER A 59 -7.10 -16.91 -21.95
C SER A 59 -7.52 -17.46 -20.59
N GLY A 60 -8.26 -16.65 -19.82
CA GLY A 60 -9.39 -17.14 -19.02
C GLY A 60 -9.11 -17.87 -17.70
N LEU A 61 -8.19 -17.41 -16.87
CA LEU A 61 -8.25 -17.72 -15.44
C LEU A 61 -9.12 -16.64 -14.78
N VAL A 62 -10.34 -17.00 -14.40
CA VAL A 62 -11.18 -16.15 -13.54
C VAL A 62 -10.49 -16.13 -12.18
N ASN A 63 -9.94 -14.98 -11.77
CA ASN A 63 -9.52 -14.78 -10.39
C ASN A 63 -10.76 -14.93 -9.51
N THR A 64 -10.77 -15.93 -8.63
CA THR A 64 -11.89 -16.22 -7.71
C THR A 64 -11.82 -15.40 -6.43
N GLU A 65 -10.75 -14.63 -6.23
CA GLU A 65 -10.61 -13.77 -5.06
C GLU A 65 -11.26 -12.40 -5.32
N PRO A 66 -11.94 -11.83 -4.32
CA PRO A 66 -12.55 -10.51 -4.44
C PRO A 66 -11.49 -9.45 -4.72
N ASP A 67 -11.80 -8.47 -5.57
CA ASP A 67 -10.91 -7.33 -5.77
C ASP A 67 -10.80 -6.55 -4.46
N VAL A 68 -9.58 -6.16 -4.09
CA VAL A 68 -9.32 -5.39 -2.88
C VAL A 68 -9.06 -3.94 -3.24
N TYR A 69 -9.76 -3.03 -2.57
CA TYR A 69 -9.68 -1.60 -2.80
C TYR A 69 -9.30 -0.86 -1.53
N VAL A 70 -8.55 0.23 -1.69
CA VAL A 70 -8.34 1.24 -0.66
C VAL A 70 -8.91 2.56 -1.17
N LEU A 71 -9.70 3.24 -0.34
CA LEU A 71 -10.15 4.60 -0.59
C LEU A 71 -9.22 5.57 0.14
N ASP A 72 -8.86 6.67 -0.51
CA ASP A 72 -8.31 7.85 0.15
C ASP A 72 -9.43 8.83 0.55
N SER A 73 -9.05 9.99 1.08
CA SER A 73 -10.01 11.03 1.46
C SER A 73 -10.72 11.62 0.23
N PHE A 74 -10.04 11.78 -0.91
CA PHE A 74 -10.63 12.24 -2.16
C PHE A 74 -11.79 11.33 -2.60
N ALA A 75 -11.55 10.02 -2.70
CA ALA A 75 -12.56 9.06 -3.13
C ALA A 75 -13.76 9.02 -2.18
N LEU A 76 -13.51 9.13 -0.87
CA LEU A 76 -14.57 9.18 0.13
C LEU A 76 -15.42 10.45 0.00
N LEU A 77 -14.80 11.62 -0.17
CA LEU A 77 -15.49 12.89 -0.36
C LEU A 77 -16.25 12.93 -1.68
N ALA A 78 -15.68 12.42 -2.78
CA ALA A 78 -16.36 12.33 -4.05
C ALA A 78 -17.64 11.50 -3.96
N TYR A 79 -17.63 10.40 -3.20
CA TYR A 79 -18.81 9.59 -2.92
C TYR A 79 -19.88 10.33 -2.10
N LEU A 80 -19.48 11.13 -1.11
CA LEU A 80 -20.41 11.82 -0.21
C LEU A 80 -20.95 13.14 -0.79
N GLY A 81 -20.16 13.81 -1.62
CA GLY A 81 -20.46 15.12 -2.22
C GLY A 81 -21.18 15.05 -3.57
N ALA A 82 -21.45 13.86 -4.09
CA ALA A 82 -22.00 13.63 -5.44
C ALA A 82 -21.16 14.27 -6.57
N GLU A 83 -19.84 14.14 -6.46
CA GLU A 83 -18.87 14.67 -7.43
C GLU A 83 -18.65 13.70 -8.62
N PRO A 84 -17.94 14.08 -9.70
CA PRO A 84 -17.73 13.23 -10.87
C PRO A 84 -17.17 11.82 -10.58
N GLY A 85 -16.42 11.64 -9.48
CA GLY A 85 -15.92 10.34 -9.02
C GLY A 85 -16.95 9.43 -8.32
N GLU A 86 -18.12 9.96 -7.94
CA GLU A 86 -19.11 9.27 -7.12
C GLU A 86 -19.56 7.93 -7.72
N SER A 87 -19.80 7.90 -9.03
CA SER A 87 -20.34 6.73 -9.73
C SER A 87 -19.41 5.52 -9.67
N GLN A 88 -18.10 5.74 -9.75
CA GLN A 88 -17.10 4.68 -9.68
C GLN A 88 -16.98 4.13 -8.26
N VAL A 89 -16.92 5.02 -7.25
CA VAL A 89 -16.88 4.61 -5.84
C VAL A 89 -18.17 3.86 -5.45
N LYS A 90 -19.34 4.32 -5.93
CA LYS A 90 -20.63 3.61 -5.79
C LYS A 90 -20.59 2.20 -6.35
N ALA A 91 -19.99 2.00 -7.53
CA ALA A 91 -19.87 0.69 -8.15
C ALA A 91 -19.00 -0.26 -7.31
N VAL A 92 -17.85 0.21 -6.81
CA VAL A 92 -16.97 -0.55 -5.91
C VAL A 92 -17.70 -0.93 -4.61
N LEU A 93 -18.36 0.02 -3.96
CA LEU A 93 -19.12 -0.25 -2.74
C LEU A 93 -20.30 -1.21 -2.99
N ALA A 94 -20.96 -1.14 -4.15
CA ALA A 94 -22.01 -2.09 -4.51
C ALA A 94 -21.48 -3.53 -4.65
N ARG A 95 -20.30 -3.70 -5.26
CA ARG A 95 -19.59 -4.99 -5.33
C ARG A 95 -19.20 -5.49 -3.94
N ALA A 96 -18.76 -4.60 -3.05
CA ALA A 96 -18.44 -4.94 -1.67
C ALA A 96 -19.66 -5.46 -0.89
N ARG A 97 -20.84 -4.85 -1.07
CA ARG A 97 -22.12 -5.37 -0.50
C ARG A 97 -22.44 -6.78 -1.00
N GLN A 98 -22.06 -7.10 -2.23
CA GLN A 98 -22.25 -8.41 -2.85
C GLN A 98 -21.12 -9.41 -2.53
N LYS A 99 -20.15 -9.04 -1.68
CA LYS A 99 -18.96 -9.84 -1.35
C LYS A 99 -18.08 -10.17 -2.57
N GLN A 100 -18.10 -9.30 -3.58
CA GLN A 100 -17.27 -9.40 -4.79
C GLN A 100 -16.05 -8.47 -4.75
N ALA A 101 -15.95 -7.66 -3.68
CA ALA A 101 -14.83 -6.78 -3.41
C ALA A 101 -14.68 -6.59 -1.89
N GLU A 102 -13.48 -6.23 -1.45
CA GLU A 102 -13.22 -5.71 -0.11
C GLU A 102 -12.77 -4.25 -0.23
N VAL A 103 -13.23 -3.38 0.66
CA VAL A 103 -12.92 -1.95 0.63
C VAL A 103 -12.37 -1.55 1.98
N TYR A 104 -11.17 -0.98 1.97
CA TYR A 104 -10.44 -0.54 3.13
C TYR A 104 -10.30 0.99 3.14
N LEU A 105 -10.24 1.56 4.33
CA LEU A 105 -9.98 2.98 4.54
C LEU A 105 -9.08 3.14 5.76
N ALA A 106 -7.96 3.84 5.64
CA ALA A 106 -7.15 4.15 6.81
C ALA A 106 -7.88 5.18 7.68
N ILE A 107 -7.85 5.03 9.01
CA ILE A 107 -8.46 5.98 9.95
C ILE A 107 -7.93 7.40 9.77
N VAL A 108 -6.68 7.54 9.31
CA VAL A 108 -6.04 8.83 9.01
C VAL A 108 -6.74 9.53 7.83
N ASN A 109 -7.01 8.80 6.74
CA ASN A 109 -7.75 9.35 5.58
C ASN A 109 -9.22 9.61 5.91
N TYR A 110 -9.84 8.77 6.75
CA TYR A 110 -11.17 9.04 7.28
C TYR A 110 -11.18 10.35 8.10
N GLY A 111 -10.22 10.53 8.99
CA GLY A 111 -10.06 11.74 9.79
C GLY A 111 -9.81 12.99 8.95
N GLU A 112 -9.04 12.89 7.86
CA GLU A 112 -8.84 13.99 6.92
C GLU A 112 -10.16 14.42 6.26
N ALA A 113 -10.98 13.46 5.82
CA ALA A 113 -12.27 13.75 5.23
C ALA A 113 -13.27 14.36 6.24
N VAL A 114 -13.24 13.91 7.51
CA VAL A 114 -13.99 14.53 8.61
C VAL A 114 -13.53 15.97 8.85
N TYR A 115 -12.22 16.21 8.90
CA TYR A 115 -11.64 17.54 9.06
C TYR A 115 -12.08 18.49 7.93
N ILE A 116 -11.98 18.06 6.67
CA ILE A 116 -12.39 18.85 5.51
C ILE A 116 -13.87 19.22 5.63
N THR A 117 -14.72 18.22 5.91
CA THR A 117 -16.17 18.43 6.02
C THR A 117 -16.53 19.36 7.18
N GLU A 118 -15.92 19.20 8.35
CA GLU A 118 -16.17 20.08 9.50
C GLU A 118 -15.71 21.51 9.22
N ARG A 119 -14.53 21.67 8.62
CA ARG A 119 -13.98 22.99 8.29
C ARG A 119 -14.85 23.73 7.28
N GLU A 120 -15.41 23.03 6.30
CA GLU A 120 -16.17 23.64 5.21
C GLU A 120 -17.67 23.77 5.50
N GLN A 121 -18.25 22.82 6.23
CA GLN A 121 -19.71 22.68 6.39
C GLN A 121 -20.15 22.63 7.86
N GLY A 122 -19.21 22.67 8.80
CA GLY A 122 -19.45 22.69 10.24
C GLY A 122 -19.66 21.30 10.86
N LEU A 123 -19.56 21.25 12.19
CA LEU A 123 -19.66 20.03 13.00
C LEU A 123 -20.89 19.15 12.69
N PRO A 124 -22.12 19.70 12.49
CA PRO A 124 -23.27 18.87 12.18
C PRO A 124 -23.14 18.10 10.86
N ALA A 125 -22.43 18.65 9.87
CA ALA A 125 -22.17 17.97 8.59
C ALA A 125 -21.16 16.83 8.77
N ALA A 126 -20.06 17.07 9.50
CA ALA A 126 -19.10 16.04 9.83
C ALA A 126 -19.71 14.87 10.61
N GLN A 127 -20.59 15.14 11.59
CA GLN A 127 -21.29 14.08 12.32
C GLN A 127 -22.21 13.24 11.41
N ARG A 128 -22.92 13.87 10.47
CA ARG A 128 -23.72 13.15 9.47
C ARG A 128 -22.85 12.32 8.52
N MET A 129 -21.71 12.86 8.10
CA MET A 129 -20.73 12.12 7.31
C MET A 129 -20.26 10.88 8.05
N ILE A 130 -19.84 11.02 9.31
CA ILE A 130 -19.37 9.88 10.13
C ILE A 130 -20.44 8.80 10.18
N ALA A 131 -21.66 9.19 10.57
CA ALA A 131 -22.79 8.26 10.63
C ALA A 131 -23.10 7.60 9.27
N ALA A 132 -22.89 8.30 8.15
CA ALA A 132 -23.09 7.72 6.82
C ALA A 132 -21.98 6.72 6.45
N VAL A 133 -20.72 7.06 6.70
CA VAL A 133 -19.56 6.20 6.39
C VAL A 133 -19.59 4.92 7.23
N ASP A 134 -19.97 5.01 8.50
CA ASP A 134 -20.08 3.85 9.41
C ASP A 134 -21.16 2.83 8.97
N GLN A 135 -22.04 3.19 8.01
CA GLN A 135 -23.04 2.28 7.41
C GLN A 135 -22.59 1.71 6.05
N LEU A 136 -21.42 2.10 5.54
CA LEU A 136 -20.88 1.59 4.28
C LEU A 136 -20.16 0.26 4.49
N PRO A 137 -20.05 -0.59 3.44
CA PRO A 137 -19.27 -1.82 3.48
C PRO A 137 -17.75 -1.52 3.40
N ILE A 138 -17.24 -0.66 4.28
CA ILE A 138 -15.84 -0.24 4.35
C ILE A 138 -15.24 -0.75 5.66
N ILE A 139 -14.06 -1.35 5.57
CA ILE A 139 -13.27 -1.79 6.72
C ILE A 139 -12.30 -0.66 7.07
N VAL A 140 -12.59 0.06 8.15
CA VAL A 140 -11.70 1.11 8.65
C VAL A 140 -10.52 0.47 9.39
N ILE A 141 -9.30 0.82 8.99
CA ILE A 141 -8.05 0.30 9.54
C ILE A 141 -7.40 1.36 10.42
N GLU A 142 -7.23 1.01 11.70
CA GLU A 142 -6.52 1.83 12.68
C GLU A 142 -5.05 2.01 12.33
N ALA A 143 -4.49 3.17 12.69
CA ALA A 143 -3.08 3.49 12.48
C ALA A 143 -2.21 2.81 13.54
N ASP A 144 -1.95 1.52 13.35
CA ASP A 144 -0.99 0.80 14.19
C ASP A 144 0.47 1.20 13.87
N ARG A 145 1.42 0.68 14.66
CA ARG A 145 2.85 0.96 14.48
C ARG A 145 3.34 0.55 13.10
N ARG A 146 2.87 -0.58 12.57
CA ARG A 146 3.34 -1.15 11.30
C ARG A 146 2.90 -0.28 10.13
N LEU A 147 1.62 0.08 10.07
CA LEU A 147 1.07 0.98 9.05
C LEU A 147 1.69 2.37 9.16
N THR A 148 1.86 2.90 10.38
CA THR A 148 2.47 4.22 10.60
C THR A 148 3.92 4.26 10.09
N PHE A 149 4.73 3.24 10.36
CA PHE A 149 6.12 3.21 9.89
C PHE A 149 6.23 3.01 8.38
N ALA A 150 5.33 2.21 7.78
CA ALA A 150 5.24 2.08 6.34
C ALA A 150 4.88 3.42 5.67
N ALA A 151 3.88 4.14 6.20
CA ALA A 151 3.50 5.47 5.72
C ALA A 151 4.66 6.48 5.86
N ALA A 152 5.36 6.48 6.99
CA ALA A 152 6.55 7.31 7.19
C ALA A 152 7.64 7.01 6.15
N HIS A 153 7.87 5.74 5.84
CA HIS A 153 8.81 5.33 4.79
C HIS A 153 8.40 5.83 3.41
N VAL A 154 7.11 5.68 3.04
CA VAL A 154 6.59 6.22 1.77
C VAL A 154 6.79 7.74 1.71
N LYS A 155 6.40 8.47 2.76
CA LYS A 155 6.52 9.93 2.82
C LYS A 155 7.97 10.43 2.76
N ALA A 156 8.91 9.67 3.33
CA ALA A 156 10.33 10.03 3.30
C ALA A 156 10.93 9.99 1.87
N HIS A 157 10.40 9.14 1.00
CA HIS A 157 10.91 8.93 -0.36
C HIS A 157 10.05 9.57 -1.45
N HIS A 158 8.82 9.99 -1.13
CA HIS A 158 7.87 10.55 -2.09
C HIS A 158 7.21 11.85 -1.58
N PRO A 159 7.16 12.93 -2.38
CA PRO A 159 6.64 14.21 -1.95
C PRO A 159 5.10 14.29 -2.06
N ILE A 160 4.40 13.43 -1.31
CA ILE A 160 2.93 13.43 -1.12
C ILE A 160 2.56 13.89 0.30
N SER A 161 1.28 14.12 0.62
CA SER A 161 0.89 14.41 2.00
C SER A 161 1.14 13.21 2.92
N TYR A 162 1.14 13.42 4.25
CA TYR A 162 1.32 12.29 5.16
C TYR A 162 0.08 11.40 5.21
N ALA A 163 -1.13 11.96 5.07
CA ALA A 163 -2.37 11.18 4.97
C ALA A 163 -2.38 10.31 3.70
N ASP A 164 -1.94 10.84 2.56
CA ASP A 164 -1.81 10.06 1.32
C ASP A 164 -0.81 8.91 1.47
N ALA A 165 0.27 9.14 2.22
CA ALA A 165 1.23 8.09 2.51
C ALA A 165 0.61 6.92 3.31
N PHE A 166 -0.40 7.18 4.15
CA PHE A 166 -1.18 6.10 4.80
C PHE A 166 -2.03 5.33 3.79
N ALA A 167 -2.70 6.00 2.85
CA ALA A 167 -3.46 5.34 1.80
C ALA A 167 -2.57 4.44 0.93
N VAL A 168 -1.40 4.93 0.51
CA VAL A 168 -0.41 4.15 -0.24
C VAL A 168 0.09 2.96 0.58
N ALA A 169 0.50 3.18 1.83
CA ALA A 169 1.02 2.11 2.68
C ALA A 169 -0.03 1.03 2.94
N LEU A 170 -1.28 1.42 3.17
CA LEU A 170 -2.38 0.48 3.34
C LEU A 170 -2.64 -0.32 2.04
N ALA A 171 -2.62 0.35 0.88
CA ALA A 171 -2.78 -0.33 -0.40
C ALA A 171 -1.66 -1.34 -0.67
N GLN A 172 -0.41 -1.03 -0.31
CA GLN A 172 0.70 -1.98 -0.38
C GLN A 172 0.50 -3.19 0.54
N GLN A 173 0.09 -2.96 1.79
CA GLN A 173 -0.12 -4.03 2.76
C GLN A 173 -1.22 -5.00 2.33
N GLN A 174 -2.29 -4.48 1.74
CA GLN A 174 -3.45 -5.26 1.30
C GLN A 174 -3.36 -5.74 -0.15
N ARG A 175 -2.30 -5.37 -0.89
CA ARG A 175 -2.18 -5.58 -2.35
C ARG A 175 -3.40 -5.06 -3.10
N ALA A 176 -3.89 -3.90 -2.66
CA ALA A 176 -5.14 -3.31 -3.11
C ALA A 176 -4.93 -2.35 -4.28
N ILE A 177 -6.02 -2.12 -5.01
CA ILE A 177 -6.16 -1.01 -5.95
C ILE A 177 -6.54 0.24 -5.15
N LEU A 178 -5.75 1.29 -5.25
CA LEU A 178 -6.03 2.58 -4.63
C LEU A 178 -6.97 3.40 -5.54
N LEU A 179 -8.14 3.80 -5.04
CA LEU A 179 -9.04 4.72 -5.72
C LEU A 179 -8.74 6.16 -5.28
N THR A 180 -8.48 7.04 -6.24
CA THR A 180 -8.29 8.47 -6.00
C THR A 180 -8.44 9.27 -7.29
N GLY A 181 -8.81 10.54 -7.19
CA GLY A 181 -8.71 11.52 -8.29
C GLY A 181 -7.58 12.54 -8.10
N ASP A 182 -6.85 12.47 -6.99
CA ASP A 182 -5.83 13.46 -6.64
C ASP A 182 -4.53 13.26 -7.46
N PRO A 183 -4.16 14.20 -8.34
CA PRO A 183 -2.95 14.08 -9.15
C PRO A 183 -1.65 14.01 -8.34
N GLU A 184 -1.64 14.33 -7.04
CA GLU A 184 -0.51 14.09 -6.13
C GLU A 184 -0.05 12.62 -6.18
N PHE A 185 -0.97 11.67 -6.35
CA PHE A 185 -0.64 10.24 -6.39
C PHE A 185 0.13 9.80 -7.63
N ARG A 186 0.26 10.64 -8.67
CA ARG A 186 1.17 10.37 -9.81
C ARG A 186 2.62 10.16 -9.37
N LYS A 187 3.01 10.73 -8.22
CA LYS A 187 4.35 10.59 -7.63
C LYS A 187 4.63 9.18 -7.08
N VAL A 188 3.60 8.34 -6.94
CA VAL A 188 3.63 7.01 -6.32
C VAL A 188 2.98 5.91 -7.17
N GLU A 189 2.65 6.19 -8.44
CA GLU A 189 2.08 5.21 -9.38
C GLU A 189 2.92 3.93 -9.54
N GLN A 190 4.24 4.03 -9.37
CA GLN A 190 5.14 2.88 -9.41
C GLN A 190 5.04 1.96 -8.17
N LEU A 191 4.45 2.44 -7.06
CA LEU A 191 4.39 1.72 -5.79
C LEU A 191 3.13 0.87 -5.63
N VAL A 192 2.02 1.31 -6.23
CA VAL A 192 0.68 0.73 -6.05
C VAL A 192 -0.12 0.82 -7.35
N THR A 193 -1.08 -0.08 -7.53
CA THR A 193 -2.04 0.05 -8.63
C THR A 193 -3.08 1.10 -8.27
N ILE A 194 -3.31 2.05 -9.18
CA ILE A 194 -4.24 3.16 -8.98
C ILE A 194 -5.37 3.08 -10.00
N GLU A 195 -6.60 3.20 -9.52
CA GLU A 195 -7.79 3.45 -10.34
C GLU A 195 -8.17 4.93 -10.20
N TRP A 196 -7.99 5.67 -11.30
CA TRP A 196 -8.15 7.13 -11.33
C TRP A 196 -9.61 7.55 -11.45
N LEU A 197 -10.09 8.31 -10.47
CA LEU A 197 -11.41 8.95 -10.49
C LEU A 197 -11.38 10.22 -11.37
N PRO A 198 -12.49 10.55 -12.06
CA PRO A 198 -12.63 11.85 -12.72
C PRO A 198 -12.45 13.00 -11.73
N GLN A 199 -11.74 14.04 -12.16
CA GLN A 199 -11.55 15.26 -11.39
C GLN A 199 -12.77 16.18 -11.50
N THR A 200 -13.00 16.96 -10.45
CA THR A 200 -14.07 17.95 -10.30
C THR A 200 -13.71 19.27 -11.00
#